data_AF-A0A506QF54-F1
#
_entry.id   AF-A0A506QF54-F1
#
_cell.length_a   1.000
_cell.length_b   1.000
_cell.length_c   1.000
_cell.angle_alpha   90.00
_cell.angle_beta   90.00
_cell.angle_gamma   90.00
#
_symmetry.space_group_name_H-M   'P 1'
#
loop_
_entity.id
_entity.type
_entity.pdbx_description
1 polymer ?
#
loop_
_entity_poly.entity_id
_entity_poly.type
_entity_poly.pdbx_seq_one_letter_code
_entity_poly.pdbx_strand_id
1 'polypeptide(L)'
;MTISRLILAALTTLSFSSPLFAEQIGSVDTVFKIFGPDHKIVVEAFDDPDVKNVTCYISRAKTGGIKGGLGLAEDTSDAAISCQQIGPVELSEKIAQGKAQGEVVFRQRTSLIFKKLQVVRFFDQKRNALVYLTYSDKMVDGSPKNALSAVPIMPWH
;
A
#
# COMPACT_ATOMS: atom_id res chain seq x y z
N MET A 1 -39.53 32.16 -36.09
CA MET A 1 -39.83 30.70 -36.02
C MET A 1 -38.80 30.01 -36.90
N THR A 2 -37.88 29.15 -36.47
CA THR A 2 -37.75 28.37 -35.23
C THR A 2 -36.27 28.01 -35.07
N ILE A 3 -35.71 28.34 -33.91
CA ILE A 3 -34.43 27.87 -33.39
C ILE A 3 -34.66 26.44 -32.86
N SER A 4 -33.91 25.44 -33.31
CA SER A 4 -33.87 24.11 -32.69
C SER A 4 -32.45 23.57 -32.82
N ARG A 5 -31.58 23.85 -31.84
CA ARG A 5 -31.28 22.98 -30.69
C ARG A 5 -30.85 21.56 -31.10
N LEU A 6 -29.61 21.45 -31.61
CA LEU A 6 -28.84 20.20 -31.56
C LEU A 6 -27.56 20.48 -30.79
N ILE A 7 -27.71 20.62 -29.47
CA ILE A 7 -26.59 20.52 -28.53
C ILE A 7 -26.39 19.02 -28.33
N LEU A 8 -25.42 18.45 -29.06
CA LEU A 8 -24.98 17.08 -28.87
C LEU A 8 -24.28 17.00 -27.50
N ALA A 9 -24.96 16.37 -26.55
CA ALA A 9 -24.51 16.20 -25.18
C ALA A 9 -23.18 15.44 -25.16
N ALA A 10 -22.09 16.15 -24.85
CA ALA A 10 -20.82 15.54 -24.46
C ALA A 10 -21.02 14.86 -23.10
N LEU A 11 -21.34 13.58 -23.11
CA LEU A 11 -21.42 12.74 -21.93
C LEU A 11 -19.99 12.47 -21.46
N THR A 12 -19.48 13.35 -20.60
CA THR A 12 -18.20 13.18 -19.90
C THR A 12 -18.29 11.97 -18.98
N THR A 13 -17.73 10.85 -19.43
CA THR A 13 -17.47 9.68 -18.59
C THR A 13 -16.41 10.07 -17.55
N LEU A 14 -16.87 10.48 -16.36
CA LEU A 14 -16.02 10.58 -15.17
C LEU A 14 -15.61 9.15 -14.78
N SER A 15 -14.40 8.74 -15.18
CA SER A 15 -13.75 7.55 -14.65
C SER A 15 -13.50 7.78 -13.16
N PHE A 16 -14.32 7.16 -12.31
CA PHE A 16 -14.09 7.11 -10.87
C PHE A 16 -12.87 6.22 -10.61
N SER A 17 -11.71 6.83 -10.41
CA SER A 17 -10.53 6.16 -9.86
C SER A 17 -10.80 5.90 -8.37
N SER A 18 -11.27 4.71 -8.01
CA SER A 18 -11.39 4.32 -6.62
C SER A 18 -10.00 4.35 -5.97
N PRO A 19 -9.79 5.10 -4.87
CA PRO A 19 -8.56 4.98 -4.10
C PRO A 19 -8.42 3.53 -3.61
N LEU A 20 -7.29 2.91 -3.95
CA LEU A 20 -6.92 1.60 -3.45
C LEU A 20 -6.61 1.73 -1.95
N PHE A 21 -7.64 1.57 -1.12
CA PHE A 21 -7.47 1.50 0.33
C PHE A 21 -7.02 0.09 0.70
N ALA A 22 -6.00 -0.02 1.56
CA ALA A 22 -5.69 -1.32 2.15
C ALA A 22 -6.84 -1.76 3.06
N GLU A 23 -7.24 -3.01 2.89
CA GLU A 23 -8.32 -3.64 3.65
C GLU A 23 -7.75 -4.18 4.96
N GLN A 24 -8.26 -3.73 6.09
CA GLN A 24 -7.86 -4.27 7.39
C GLN A 24 -8.42 -5.70 7.56
N ILE A 25 -7.53 -6.69 7.65
CA ILE A 25 -7.89 -8.08 7.91
C ILE A 25 -8.13 -8.31 9.40
N GLY A 26 -7.35 -7.65 10.26
CA GLY A 26 -7.43 -7.86 11.70
C GLY A 26 -6.44 -7.01 12.49
N SER A 27 -6.48 -7.15 13.81
CA SER A 27 -5.52 -6.51 14.69
C SER A 27 -5.31 -7.30 15.98
N VAL A 28 -4.12 -7.21 16.56
CA VAL A 28 -3.77 -7.76 17.87
C VAL A 28 -3.36 -6.62 18.79
N ASP A 29 -3.96 -6.52 19.97
CA ASP A 29 -3.57 -5.52 20.96
C ASP A 29 -2.25 -5.92 21.63
N THR A 30 -1.36 -4.95 21.81
CA THR A 30 -0.01 -5.17 22.36
C THR A 30 0.16 -4.56 23.73
N VAL A 31 -0.44 -3.40 23.99
CA VAL A 31 -0.32 -2.69 25.27
C VAL A 31 -1.65 -2.04 25.63
N PHE A 32 -2.18 -2.45 26.78
CA PHE A 32 -3.39 -1.89 27.36
C PHE A 32 -3.20 -0.42 27.76
N LYS A 33 -4.19 0.42 27.43
CA LYS A 33 -4.26 1.82 27.85
C LYS A 33 -5.50 2.03 28.72
N ILE A 34 -5.27 2.57 29.92
CA ILE A 34 -6.36 2.93 30.86
C ILE A 34 -7.29 3.98 30.23
N PHE A 35 -6.74 4.90 29.43
CA PHE A 35 -7.49 5.98 28.77
C PHE A 35 -7.21 6.01 27.27
N GLY A 36 -8.24 5.70 26.48
CA GLY A 36 -8.20 5.64 25.02
C GLY A 36 -7.88 4.23 24.48
N PRO A 37 -7.73 4.06 23.16
CA PRO A 37 -7.52 2.75 22.53
C PRO A 37 -6.21 2.11 22.95
N ASP A 38 -6.11 0.79 22.89
CA ASP A 38 -4.84 0.09 23.10
C ASP A 38 -3.87 0.32 21.95
N HIS A 39 -2.57 0.19 22.26
CA HIS A 39 -1.61 -0.03 21.19
C HIS A 39 -1.91 -1.37 20.54
N LYS A 40 -1.82 -1.44 19.22
CA LYS A 40 -2.12 -2.67 18.48
C LYS A 40 -1.23 -2.83 17.27
N ILE A 41 -1.11 -4.04 16.79
CA ILE A 41 -0.57 -4.35 15.47
C ILE A 41 -1.77 -4.59 14.56
N VAL A 42 -1.87 -3.82 13.48
CA VAL A 42 -2.92 -3.98 12.48
C VAL A 42 -2.34 -4.73 11.29
N VAL A 43 -3.09 -5.69 10.75
CA VAL A 43 -2.77 -6.39 9.51
C VAL A 43 -3.72 -5.90 8.43
N GLU A 44 -3.16 -5.41 7.34
CA GLU A 44 -3.91 -4.89 6.19
C GLU A 44 -3.45 -5.62 4.92
N ALA A 45 -4.37 -5.88 4.00
CA ALA A 45 -4.08 -6.38 2.66
C ALA A 45 -4.21 -5.26 1.63
N PHE A 46 -3.36 -5.29 0.62
CA PHE A 46 -3.54 -4.50 -0.59
C PHE A 46 -3.05 -5.28 -1.80
N ASP A 47 -3.66 -5.06 -2.94
CA ASP A 47 -3.21 -5.63 -4.20
C ASP A 47 -2.23 -4.69 -4.90
N ASP A 48 -1.31 -5.24 -5.67
CA ASP A 48 -0.46 -4.42 -6.52
C ASP A 48 -1.32 -3.78 -7.65
N PRO A 49 -1.34 -2.43 -7.77
CA PRO A 49 -2.18 -1.75 -8.76
C PRO A 49 -1.77 -2.00 -10.22
N ASP A 50 -0.51 -2.33 -10.48
CA ASP A 50 0.01 -2.53 -11.84
C ASP A 50 0.33 -3.99 -12.16
N VAL A 51 0.29 -4.88 -11.16
CA VAL A 51 0.51 -6.32 -11.31
C VAL A 51 -0.68 -7.08 -10.77
N LYS A 52 -1.49 -7.63 -11.68
CA LYS A 52 -2.64 -8.44 -11.30
C LYS A 52 -2.20 -9.70 -10.54
N ASN A 53 -3.06 -10.11 -9.61
CA ASN A 53 -2.91 -11.34 -8.83
C ASN A 53 -1.67 -11.40 -7.94
N VAL A 54 -1.19 -10.25 -7.49
CA VAL A 54 -0.23 -10.15 -6.39
C VAL A 54 -0.87 -9.37 -5.25
N THR A 55 -1.02 -10.03 -4.11
CA THR A 55 -1.56 -9.43 -2.88
C THR A 55 -0.47 -9.36 -1.83
N CYS A 56 -0.37 -8.21 -1.18
CA CYS A 56 0.56 -7.95 -0.10
C CYS A 56 -0.20 -7.77 1.22
N TYR A 57 0.26 -8.48 2.25
CA TYR A 57 -0.16 -8.33 3.63
C TYR A 57 0.89 -7.53 4.38
N ILE A 58 0.49 -6.39 4.95
CA ILE A 58 1.35 -5.53 5.73
C ILE A 58 0.89 -5.52 7.18
N SER A 59 1.81 -5.79 8.11
CA SER A 59 1.57 -5.57 9.52
C SER A 59 2.28 -4.29 9.96
N ARG A 60 1.61 -3.49 10.79
CA ARG A 60 2.18 -2.25 11.34
C ARG A 60 1.68 -1.96 12.74
N ALA A 61 2.51 -1.33 13.54
CA ALA A 61 2.07 -0.79 14.81
C ALA A 61 1.09 0.38 14.60
N LYS A 62 0.08 0.48 15.47
CA LYS A 62 -0.82 1.62 15.61
C LYS A 62 -0.80 2.09 17.06
N THR A 63 -0.47 3.36 17.26
CA THR A 63 -0.35 3.96 18.59
C THR A 63 -1.72 4.24 19.18
N GLY A 64 -1.95 3.71 20.38
CA GLY A 64 -3.16 3.94 21.18
C GLY A 64 -3.06 5.14 22.12
N GLY A 65 -3.94 5.17 23.12
CA GLY A 65 -4.10 6.21 24.12
C GLY A 65 -4.91 7.40 23.60
N ILE A 66 -5.08 8.44 24.42
CA ILE A 66 -5.82 9.65 24.06
C ILE A 66 -5.33 10.26 22.73
N LYS A 67 -4.01 10.38 22.56
CA LYS A 67 -3.42 10.89 21.31
C LYS A 67 -3.68 9.96 20.10
N GLY A 68 -3.66 8.65 20.31
CA GLY A 68 -3.96 7.65 19.29
C GLY A 68 -5.42 7.67 18.85
N GLY A 69 -6.34 7.75 19.81
CA GLY A 69 -7.77 7.88 19.54
C GLY A 69 -8.14 9.17 18.78
N LEU A 70 -7.38 10.25 18.99
CA LEU A 70 -7.54 11.51 18.25
C LEU A 70 -6.78 11.56 16.92
N GLY A 71 -6.05 10.50 16.54
CA GLY A 71 -5.24 10.47 15.31
C GLY A 71 -4.03 11.41 15.31
N LEU A 72 -3.64 11.90 16.49
CA LEU A 72 -2.50 12.81 16.69
C LEU A 72 -1.24 12.06 17.10
N ALA A 73 -1.37 10.76 17.40
CA ALA A 73 -0.22 9.93 17.67
C ALA A 73 0.54 9.62 16.39
N GLU A 74 1.85 9.49 16.56
CA GLU A 74 2.73 8.95 15.56
C GLU A 74 2.90 7.46 15.84
N ASP A 75 2.64 6.61 14.84
CA ASP A 75 2.94 5.18 15.01
C ASP A 75 4.45 4.93 14.90
N THR A 76 4.87 3.79 15.44
CA THR A 76 6.27 3.37 15.32
C THR A 76 6.58 2.96 13.88
N SER A 77 7.87 2.94 13.54
CA SER A 77 8.33 2.56 12.20
C SER A 77 8.43 1.03 12.03
N ASP A 78 7.86 0.26 12.96
CA ASP A 78 7.86 -1.20 12.91
C ASP A 78 6.77 -1.69 11.97
N ALA A 79 7.20 -2.33 10.89
CA ALA A 79 6.33 -2.94 9.91
C ALA A 79 6.94 -4.23 9.37
N ALA A 80 6.09 -5.17 8.95
CA ALA A 80 6.49 -6.33 8.18
C ALA A 80 5.59 -6.46 6.95
N ILE A 81 6.08 -7.12 5.90
CA ILE A 81 5.33 -7.33 4.67
C ILE A 81 5.50 -8.77 4.19
N SER A 82 4.42 -9.36 3.70
CA SER A 82 4.42 -10.63 3.00
C SER A 82 3.52 -10.52 1.78
N CYS A 83 4.10 -10.67 0.60
CA CYS A 83 3.37 -10.63 -0.66
C CYS A 83 3.32 -12.03 -1.27
N GLN A 84 2.21 -12.34 -1.93
CA GLN A 84 1.92 -13.66 -2.49
C GLN A 84 1.34 -13.53 -3.90
N GLN A 85 1.73 -14.47 -4.77
CA GLN A 85 1.05 -14.69 -6.03
C GLN A 85 -0.24 -15.47 -5.73
N ILE A 86 -1.40 -14.89 -6.06
CA ILE A 86 -2.73 -15.47 -5.81
C ILE A 86 -3.45 -15.90 -7.09
N GLY A 87 -2.75 -15.86 -8.22
CA GLY A 87 -3.29 -16.16 -9.55
C GLY A 87 -2.24 -16.03 -10.64
N PRO A 88 -2.63 -16.10 -11.93
CA PRO A 88 -1.71 -15.87 -13.04
C PRO A 88 -1.20 -14.43 -13.05
N VAL A 89 0.12 -14.24 -13.05
CA VAL A 89 0.74 -12.91 -13.04
C VAL A 89 1.16 -12.54 -14.45
N GLU A 90 0.73 -11.35 -14.89
CA GLU A 90 1.14 -10.74 -16.15
C GLU A 90 1.85 -9.42 -15.87
N LEU A 91 3.06 -9.27 -16.41
CA LEU A 91 3.82 -8.04 -16.29
C LEU A 91 3.54 -7.13 -17.47
N SER A 92 3.29 -5.84 -17.17
CA SER A 92 3.27 -4.82 -18.22
C SER A 92 4.65 -4.63 -18.85
N GLU A 93 4.70 -4.15 -20.10
CA GLU A 93 5.98 -3.87 -20.78
C GLU A 93 6.88 -2.92 -19.98
N LYS A 94 6.28 -1.94 -19.29
CA LYS A 94 7.00 -0.98 -18.44
C LYS A 94 7.76 -1.71 -17.31
N ILE A 95 7.13 -2.70 -16.66
CA ILE A 95 7.73 -3.47 -15.58
C ILE A 95 8.77 -4.44 -16.15
N ALA A 96 8.42 -5.18 -17.20
CA ALA A 96 9.32 -6.16 -17.83
C ALA A 96 10.62 -5.53 -18.36
N GLN A 97 10.57 -4.28 -18.83
CA GLN A 97 11.74 -3.52 -19.29
C GLN A 97 12.47 -2.78 -18.17
N GLY A 98 12.07 -2.93 -16.90
CA GLY A 98 12.67 -2.23 -15.76
C GLY A 98 12.42 -0.72 -15.72
N LYS A 99 11.45 -0.20 -16.48
CA LYS A 99 11.07 1.23 -16.47
C LYS A 99 10.21 1.62 -15.26
N ALA A 100 9.72 0.63 -14.51
CA ALA A 100 8.90 0.80 -13.30
C ALA A 100 9.63 0.41 -12.00
N GLN A 101 10.96 0.40 -12.01
CA GLN A 101 11.74 0.04 -10.82
C GLN A 101 11.59 1.09 -9.71
N GLY A 102 11.30 0.63 -8.49
CA GLY A 102 11.13 1.51 -7.34
C GLY A 102 9.79 2.26 -7.30
N GLU A 103 8.81 1.85 -8.09
CA GLU A 103 7.46 2.45 -8.09
C GLU A 103 6.76 2.19 -6.75
N VAL A 104 6.19 3.24 -6.16
CA VAL A 104 5.45 3.13 -4.89
C VAL A 104 4.08 2.52 -5.18
N VAL A 105 3.88 1.29 -4.72
CA VAL A 105 2.64 0.52 -4.93
C VAL A 105 1.66 0.66 -3.77
N PHE A 106 2.15 1.06 -2.59
CA PHE A 106 1.32 1.33 -1.43
C PHE A 106 1.91 2.46 -0.60
N ARG A 107 1.02 3.28 -0.04
CA ARG A 107 1.40 4.38 0.84
C ARG A 107 0.36 4.59 1.92
N GLN A 108 0.80 4.55 3.17
CA GLN A 108 -0.03 4.85 4.33
C GLN A 108 0.61 5.94 5.19
N ARG A 109 -0.22 6.88 5.65
CA ARG A 109 0.23 7.93 6.57
C ARG A 109 0.21 7.40 8.00
N THR A 110 1.33 7.50 8.69
CA THR A 110 1.57 6.94 10.03
C THR A 110 1.67 8.05 11.09
N SER A 111 1.65 9.30 10.67
CA SER A 111 1.75 10.49 11.51
C SER A 111 1.07 11.67 10.85
N LEU A 112 0.52 12.57 11.65
CA LEU A 112 -0.16 13.76 11.16
C LEU A 112 0.79 14.75 10.47
N ILE A 113 2.12 14.61 10.56
CA ILE A 113 3.03 15.62 9.99
C ILE A 113 4.16 15.01 9.14
N PHE A 114 4.83 13.93 9.58
CA PHE A 114 6.13 13.57 8.96
C PHE A 114 6.34 12.11 8.56
N LYS A 115 5.71 11.13 9.22
CA LYS A 115 5.93 9.71 8.93
C LYS A 115 4.93 9.12 7.96
N LYS A 116 5.48 8.41 6.98
CA LYS A 116 4.72 7.65 5.98
C LYS A 116 5.37 6.28 5.83
N LEU A 117 4.55 5.25 5.85
CA LEU A 117 4.94 3.89 5.48
C LEU A 117 4.71 3.74 3.99
N GLN A 118 5.72 3.26 3.28
CA GLN A 118 5.65 3.05 1.84
C GLN A 118 6.00 1.61 1.52
N VAL A 119 5.48 1.11 0.40
CA VAL A 119 5.95 -0.11 -0.24
C VAL A 119 6.33 0.23 -1.66
N VAL A 120 7.56 -0.11 -2.03
CA VAL A 120 8.07 0.04 -3.40
C VAL A 120 8.28 -1.33 -4.02
N ARG A 121 7.97 -1.42 -5.31
CA ARG A 121 8.15 -2.63 -6.10
C ARG A 121 9.41 -2.55 -6.95
N PHE A 122 10.12 -3.66 -7.02
CA PHE A 122 11.16 -3.93 -7.99
C PHE A 122 10.86 -5.22 -8.75
N PHE A 123 11.36 -5.32 -9.97
CA PHE A 123 11.35 -6.54 -10.75
C PHE A 123 12.78 -7.05 -10.91
N ASP A 124 13.06 -8.22 -10.36
CA ASP A 124 14.30 -8.96 -10.59
C ASP A 124 14.13 -9.87 -11.79
N GLN A 125 14.51 -9.36 -12.96
CA GLN A 125 14.42 -10.08 -14.23
C GLN A 125 15.24 -11.38 -14.24
N LYS A 126 16.39 -11.41 -13.55
CA LYS A 126 17.27 -12.60 -13.53
C LYS A 126 16.62 -13.77 -12.82
N ARG A 127 15.88 -13.48 -11.73
CA ARG A 127 15.20 -14.49 -10.91
C ARG A 127 13.71 -14.60 -11.22
N ASN A 128 13.21 -13.83 -12.19
CA ASN A 128 11.80 -13.69 -12.54
C ASN A 128 10.92 -13.47 -11.31
N ALA A 129 11.26 -12.47 -10.48
CA ALA A 129 10.60 -12.23 -9.20
C ALA A 129 10.26 -10.76 -8.99
N LEU A 130 9.11 -10.50 -8.35
CA LEU A 130 8.73 -9.18 -7.87
C LEU A 130 9.20 -9.03 -6.43
N VAL A 131 9.86 -7.91 -6.13
CA VAL A 131 10.42 -7.64 -4.82
C VAL A 131 9.74 -6.41 -4.26
N TYR A 132 9.13 -6.56 -3.10
CA TYR A 132 8.39 -5.51 -2.40
C TYR A 132 9.17 -5.12 -1.15
N LEU A 133 9.67 -3.89 -1.13
CA LEU A 133 10.36 -3.33 0.02
C LEU A 133 9.44 -2.34 0.72
N THR A 134 9.15 -2.59 1.99
CA THR A 134 8.49 -1.60 2.84
C THR A 134 9.50 -0.86 3.70
N TYR A 135 9.33 0.46 3.80
CA TYR A 135 10.15 1.31 4.65
C TYR A 135 9.37 2.54 5.11
N SER A 136 9.85 3.16 6.19
CA SER A 136 9.25 4.37 6.76
C SER A 136 10.10 5.60 6.42
N ASP A 137 9.47 6.65 5.89
CA ASP A 137 10.17 7.92 5.72
C ASP A 137 10.21 8.63 7.08
N LYS A 138 11.39 8.77 7.68
CA LYS A 138 11.62 9.69 8.80
C LYS A 138 12.50 10.84 8.30
N MET A 139 11.93 12.04 8.18
CA MET A 139 12.59 13.21 7.58
C MET A 139 13.92 13.63 8.24
N VAL A 140 14.17 13.22 9.49
CA VAL A 140 15.28 13.79 10.30
C VAL A 140 16.48 12.85 10.46
N ASP A 141 16.31 11.52 10.38
CA ASP A 141 17.40 10.55 10.57
C ASP A 141 17.47 9.44 9.50
N GLY A 142 16.48 9.39 8.59
CA GLY A 142 16.16 8.15 7.87
C GLY A 142 15.61 7.08 8.83
N SER A 143 14.73 6.20 8.35
CA SER A 143 14.37 4.99 9.12
C SER A 143 15.07 3.80 8.47
N PRO A 144 16.14 3.26 9.06
CA PRO A 144 16.76 2.04 8.54
C PRO A 144 15.83 0.83 8.68
N LYS A 145 14.71 0.96 9.42
CA LYS A 145 13.69 -0.08 9.56
C LYS A 145 12.97 -0.28 8.23
N ASN A 146 13.16 -1.47 7.68
CA ASN A 146 12.52 -1.95 6.48
C ASN A 146 12.18 -3.44 6.63
N ALA A 147 11.30 -3.91 5.77
CA ALA A 147 11.05 -5.33 5.56
C ALA A 147 10.87 -5.59 4.06
N LEU A 148 11.14 -6.82 3.63
CA LEU A 148 11.13 -7.19 2.22
C LEU A 148 10.38 -8.50 2.02
N SER A 149 9.61 -8.56 0.94
CA SER A 149 9.01 -9.79 0.42
C SER A 149 9.41 -9.98 -1.03
N ALA A 150 9.75 -11.21 -1.42
CA ALA A 150 10.01 -11.57 -2.81
C ALA A 150 8.96 -12.58 -3.27
N VAL A 151 8.35 -12.30 -4.41
CA VAL A 151 7.31 -13.11 -5.05
C VAL A 151 7.87 -13.65 -6.36
N PRO A 152 8.34 -14.91 -6.42
CA PRO A 152 8.72 -15.52 -7.68
C PRO A 152 7.48 -15.64 -8.57
N ILE A 153 7.59 -15.21 -9.82
CA ILE A 153 6.53 -15.37 -10.82
C ILE A 153 6.62 -16.80 -11.34
N MET A 154 5.67 -17.62 -10.91
CA MET A 154 5.59 -19.04 -11.27
C MET A 154 4.40 -19.28 -12.20
N PRO A 155 4.47 -20.31 -13.07
CA PRO A 155 3.30 -20.78 -13.79
C PRO A 155 2.15 -21.09 -12.83
N TRP A 156 0.93 -20.69 -13.19
CA TRP A 156 -0.27 -20.97 -12.43
C TRP A 156 -1.00 -22.16 -13.06
N HIS A 157 -1.27 -23.21 -12.28
CA HIS A 157 -1.92 -24.44 -12.70
C HIS A 157 -3.10 -24.77 -11.79
#